data_AF-A0A5N9F2G8-F1
#
_entry.id   AF-A0A5N9F2G8-F1
#
_cell.length_a   1.000
_cell.length_b   1.000
_cell.length_c   1.000
_cell.angle_alpha   90.00
_cell.angle_beta   90.00
_cell.angle_gamma   90.00
#
_symmetry.space_group_name_H-M   'P 1'
#
loop_
_entity.id
_entity.type
_entity.pdbx_description
1 polymer ?
#
loop_
_entity_poly.entity_id
_entity_poly.type
_entity_poly.pdbx_seq_one_letter_code
_entity_poly.pdbx_strand_id
1 'polypeptide(L)' 'MPEIRHQSLNICVGMTQGQIGAMLQQVLHKVLHDEGIKRDVVTLVSHFVVAEDDPDFALSSAWPCCR' A
#
# COMPACT_ATOMS: atom_id res chain seq x y z
N MET A 1 6.90 27.11 15.94
CA MET A 1 6.88 25.93 15.05
C MET A 1 5.48 25.35 15.08
N PRO A 2 4.91 24.94 13.94
CA PRO A 2 3.63 24.24 13.95
C PRO A 2 3.80 22.88 14.62
N GLU A 3 2.76 22.43 15.31
CA GLU A 3 2.69 21.10 15.92
C GLU A 3 2.67 20.03 14.81
N ILE A 4 3.62 19.07 14.86
CA ILE A 4 3.71 17.98 13.89
C ILE A 4 2.87 16.81 14.40
N ARG A 5 1.78 16.48 13.70
CA ARG A 5 1.02 15.26 13.96
C ARG A 5 1.74 14.05 13.37
N HIS A 6 2.12 13.11 14.23
CA HIS A 6 2.62 11.81 13.81
C HIS A 6 1.47 10.98 13.23
N GLN A 7 1.74 10.33 12.10
CA GLN A 7 0.78 9.45 11.44
C GLN A 7 1.10 7.98 11.73
N SER A 8 0.09 7.14 11.92
CA SER A 8 0.30 5.70 12.12
C SER A 8 0.82 5.05 10.83
N LEU A 9 1.63 3.99 10.97
CA LEU A 9 2.18 3.28 9.82
C LEU A 9 1.06 2.73 8.92
N ASN A 10 -0.04 2.25 9.49
CA ASN A 10 -1.19 1.75 8.72
C ASN A 10 -1.80 2.84 7.82
N ILE A 11 -1.90 4.08 8.30
CA ILE A 11 -2.41 5.18 7.48
C ILE A 11 -1.40 5.56 6.41
N CYS A 12 -0.10 5.60 6.74
CA CYS A 12 0.95 5.80 5.73
C CYS A 12 0.87 4.74 4.63
N VAL A 13 0.71 3.47 4.99
CA VAL A 13 0.53 2.36 4.03
C VAL A 13 -0.73 2.58 3.19
N GLY A 14 -1.86 2.94 3.78
CA GLY A 14 -3.08 3.28 3.03
C GLY A 14 -2.88 4.42 2.03
N MET A 15 -2.16 5.48 2.43
CA MET A 15 -1.79 6.59 1.53
C MET A 15 -0.91 6.09 0.37
N THR A 16 0.08 5.23 0.64
CA THR A 16 0.93 4.68 -0.42
C THR A 16 0.17 3.76 -1.36
N GLN A 17 -0.80 2.96 -0.88
CA GLN A 17 -1.67 2.14 -1.73
C GLN A 17 -2.47 3.02 -2.70
N GLY A 18 -3.03 4.13 -2.21
CA GLY A 18 -3.73 5.09 -3.05
C GLY A 18 -2.82 5.74 -4.09
N GLN A 19 -1.62 6.17 -3.70
CA GLN A 19 -0.66 6.79 -4.61
C GLN A 19 -0.14 5.83 -5.68
N ILE A 20 0.33 4.64 -5.29
CA ILE A 20 0.83 3.61 -6.20
C ILE A 20 -0.29 3.13 -7.12
N GLY A 21 -1.45 2.84 -6.55
CA GLY A 21 -2.60 2.40 -7.31
C GLY A 21 -3.07 3.43 -8.33
N ALA A 22 -3.09 4.72 -7.98
CA ALA A 22 -3.40 5.78 -8.94
C ALA A 22 -2.43 5.78 -10.14
N MET A 23 -1.12 5.63 -9.89
CA MET A 23 -0.12 5.53 -10.97
C MET A 23 -0.35 4.31 -11.86
N LEU A 24 -0.59 3.14 -11.26
CA LEU A 24 -0.85 1.90 -12.00
C LEU A 24 -2.16 1.97 -12.79
N GLN A 25 -3.21 2.51 -12.19
CA GLN A 25 -4.51 2.68 -12.83
C GLN A 25 -4.40 3.60 -14.05
N GLN A 26 -3.68 4.72 -13.94
CA GLN A 26 -3.46 5.64 -15.05
C GLN A 26 -2.72 4.97 -16.22
N VAL A 27 -1.61 4.29 -15.93
CA VAL A 27 -0.79 3.64 -16.96
C VAL A 27 -1.56 2.50 -17.63
N LEU A 28 -2.18 1.63 -16.84
CA LEU A 28 -2.89 0.47 -17.37
C LEU A 28 -4.14 0.88 -18.16
N HIS A 29 -4.91 1.86 -17.67
CA HIS A 29 -6.04 2.41 -18.43
C HIS A 29 -5.58 2.95 -19.78
N LYS A 30 -4.46 3.70 -19.81
CA LYS A 30 -3.90 4.22 -21.05
C LYS A 30 -3.52 3.09 -22.02
N VAL A 31 -2.77 2.09 -21.56
CA VAL A 31 -2.32 0.97 -22.41
C VAL A 31 -3.51 0.18 -22.96
N LEU A 32 -4.51 -0.14 -22.12
CA LEU A 32 -5.70 -0.86 -22.58
C LEU A 32 -6.50 -0.05 -23.60
N HIS A 33 -6.60 1.26 -23.40
CA HIS A 33 -7.24 2.15 -24.37
C HIS A 33 -6.50 2.16 -25.72
N ASP A 34 -5.18 2.28 -25.71
CA ASP A 34 -4.35 2.29 -26.93
C ASP A 34 -4.46 0.97 -27.72
N GLU A 35 -4.63 -0.16 -27.02
CA GLU A 35 -4.86 -1.50 -27.60
C GLU A 35 -6.33 -1.75 -28.02
N GLY A 36 -7.22 -0.76 -27.86
CA GLY A 36 -8.64 -0.90 -28.20
C GLY A 36 -9.43 -1.82 -27.25
N ILE A 37 -8.87 -2.14 -26.08
CA ILE A 37 -9.48 -3.01 -25.07
C ILE A 37 -10.36 -2.18 -24.13
N LYS A 38 -11.68 -2.41 -24.18
CA LYS A 38 -12.66 -1.74 -23.31
C LYS A 38 -12.80 -2.48 -21.98
N ARG A 39 -12.00 -2.10 -20.99
CA ARG A 39 -12.07 -2.61 -19.62
C ARG A 39 -11.83 -1.50 -18.62
N ASP A 40 -12.62 -1.49 -17.55
CA ASP A 40 -12.42 -0.56 -16.44
C ASP A 40 -11.21 -1.00 -15.60
N VAL A 41 -10.39 -0.04 -15.22
CA VAL A 41 -9.25 -0.24 -14.32
C VAL A 41 -9.52 0.54 -13.05
N VAL A 42 -9.48 -0.16 -11.92
CA VAL A 42 -9.74 0.43 -10.60
C VAL A 42 -8.67 0.00 -9.60
N THR A 43 -8.31 0.91 -8.70
CA THR A 43 -7.51 0.61 -7.51
C THR A 43 -8.42 0.44 -6.32
N LEU A 44 -8.27 -0.68 -5.61
CA LEU A 44 -8.98 -0.94 -4.36
C LEU A 44 -8.01 -0.85 -3.17
N VAL A 45 -8.25 0.09 -2.27
CA VAL A 45 -7.57 0.10 -0.97
C VAL A 45 -7.99 -1.15 -0.22
N SER A 46 -7.00 -1.94 0.20
CA SER A 46 -7.22 -3.27 0.77
C SER A 46 -6.73 -3.32 2.20
N HIS A 47 -7.61 -3.76 3.09
CA HIS A 47 -7.26 -4.09 4.48
C HIS A 47 -6.96 -5.57 4.58
N PHE A 48 -5.91 -5.91 5.32
CA PHE A 48 -5.52 -7.29 5.57
C PHE A 48 -5.72 -7.57 7.06
N VAL A 49 -6.51 -8.60 7.36
CA VAL A 49 -6.65 -9.09 8.73
C VAL A 49 -5.46 -9.97 9.03
N VAL A 50 -4.80 -9.71 10.16
CA VAL A 50 -3.65 -10.49 10.66
C VAL A 50 -4.00 -11.07 12.03
N ALA A 51 -3.31 -12.14 12.43
CA ALA A 51 -3.47 -12.71 13.76
C ALA A 51 -2.94 -11.73 14.82
N GLU A 52 -3.65 -11.60 15.94
CA GLU A 52 -3.24 -10.70 17.03
C GLU A 52 -1.95 -11.18 17.72
N ASP A 53 -1.73 -12.50 17.73
CA ASP A 53 -0.58 -13.18 18.29
C ASP A 53 0.50 -13.52 17.24
N ASP A 54 0.50 -12.86 16.09
CA ASP A 54 1.49 -13.12 15.04
C ASP A 54 2.93 -12.86 15.57
N PRO A 55 3.82 -13.88 15.52
CA PRO A 55 5.16 -13.79 16.09
C PRO A 55 6.03 -12.68 15.49
N ASP A 56 5.71 -12.20 14.27
CA ASP A 56 6.41 -11.08 13.65
C ASP A 56 6.22 -9.76 14.43
N PHE A 57 5.14 -9.62 15.20
CA PHE A 57 4.96 -8.47 16.11
C PHE A 57 5.70 -8.63 17.45
N ALA A 58 6.15 -9.83 17.80
CA ALA A 58 6.87 -10.10 19.04
C ALA A 58 8.39 -9.85 18.94
N LEU A 59 8.95 -9.83 17.72
CA LEU A 59 10.39 -9.80 17.48
C LEU A 59 10.86 -8.41 17.01
N SER A 60 11.04 -7.47 17.93
CA SER A 60 11.65 -6.16 17.62
C SER A 60 13.15 -6.21 17.28
N SER A 61 13.81 -7.38 17.34
CA SER A 61 15.26 -7.50 17.14
C SER A 61 15.76 -8.77 16.44
N ALA A 62 14.90 -9.66 15.93
CA ALA A 62 15.34 -10.93 15.35
C ALA A 62 15.33 -10.99 13.81
N TRP A 63 15.51 -9.85 13.14
CA TRP A 63 15.70 -9.86 11.69
C TRP A 63 17.04 -10.52 11.34
N PRO A 64 17.10 -11.61 10.56
CA PRO A 64 18.33 -12.36 10.32
C PRO A 64 19.42 -11.59 9.56
N CYS A 65 19.09 -10.45 8.91
CA CYS A 65 20.07 -9.58 8.24
C CYS A 65 20.73 -8.51 9.14
N CYS A 66 20.34 -8.36 10.41
CA CYS A 66 21.00 -7.42 11.34
C CYS A 66 22.10 -8.07 12.18
N ARG A 67 22.68 -9.17 11.71
CA ARG A 67 23.80 -9.88 12.36
C ARG A 67 25.04 -9.85 11.47
#